data_AF-A0A6A4ZRP9-F1
#
_entry.id   AF-A0A6A4ZRP9-F1
#
_cell.length_a   1.000
_cell.length_b   1.000
_cell.length_c   1.000
_cell.angle_alpha   90.00
_cell.angle_beta   90.00
_cell.angle_gamma   90.00
#
_symmetry.space_group_name_H-M   'P 1'
#
loop_
_entity.id
_entity.type
_entity.pdbx_description
1 polymer ?
#
loop_
_entity_poly.entity_id
_entity_poly.type
_entity_poly.pdbx_seq_one_letter_code
_entity_poly.pdbx_strand_id
1 'polypeptide(L)'
;MGRMYGIVALMLVVLLHASVCVHSALYEDQIGLFDWHREGLGEVTHAVFPSKNSKDVKVSKALYVASRANVLAKLDSKTSAVEWRHVLPESSIDALHFADSHASVVTLSTSTNNALTTGNATVVRQWDAVYGRLLWETNLPASSSSSSSFAKVHEVRGE
;
A
#
# COMPACT_ATOMS: atom_id res chain seq x y z
N MET A 1 -29.25 24.51 -49.42
CA MET A 1 -29.19 24.23 -47.97
C MET A 1 -29.44 22.76 -47.63
N GLY A 2 -30.50 22.10 -48.11
CA GLY A 2 -30.79 20.67 -47.78
C GLY A 2 -29.68 19.64 -48.11
N ARG A 3 -28.96 19.82 -49.22
CA ARG A 3 -27.84 18.92 -49.59
C ARG A 3 -26.64 18.98 -48.63
N MET A 4 -26.39 20.15 -48.03
CA MET A 4 -25.30 20.35 -47.07
C MET A 4 -25.62 19.71 -45.73
N TYR A 5 -26.86 19.84 -45.25
CA TYR A 5 -27.31 19.14 -44.04
C TYR A 5 -27.29 17.61 -44.21
N GLY A 6 -27.62 17.11 -45.40
CA GLY A 6 -27.53 15.67 -45.69
C GLY A 6 -26.10 15.12 -45.65
N ILE A 7 -25.13 15.87 -46.18
CA ILE A 7 -23.70 15.49 -46.12
C ILE A 7 -23.18 15.54 -44.68
N VAL A 8 -23.52 16.58 -43.92
CA VAL A 8 -23.12 16.71 -42.51
C VAL A 8 -23.74 15.60 -41.66
N ALA A 9 -25.00 15.25 -41.89
CA ALA A 9 -25.66 14.12 -41.21
C ALA A 9 -25.00 12.78 -41.54
N LEU A 10 -24.64 12.55 -42.82
CA LEU A 10 -23.93 11.35 -43.23
C LEU A 10 -22.54 11.27 -42.56
N MET A 11 -21.79 12.37 -42.52
CA MET A 11 -20.49 12.41 -41.83
C MET A 11 -20.63 12.11 -40.33
N LEU A 12 -21.66 12.66 -39.67
CA LEU A 12 -21.92 12.37 -38.26
C LEU A 12 -22.26 10.89 -38.02
N VAL A 13 -23.05 10.26 -38.90
CA VAL A 13 -23.39 8.83 -38.80
C VAL A 13 -22.16 7.95 -39.01
N VAL A 14 -21.30 8.29 -39.96
CA VAL A 14 -20.04 7.58 -40.21
C VAL A 14 -19.09 7.72 -39.02
N LEU A 15 -18.99 8.93 -38.45
CA LEU A 15 -18.15 9.18 -37.28
C LEU A 15 -18.65 8.42 -36.03
N LEU A 16 -19.97 8.31 -35.87
CA LEU A 16 -20.60 7.54 -34.79
C LEU A 16 -20.39 6.03 -34.96
N HIS A 17 -20.48 5.50 -36.19
CA HIS A 17 -20.16 4.10 -36.45
C HIS A 17 -18.69 3.79 -36.22
N ALA A 18 -17.80 4.67 -36.68
CA ALA A 18 -16.37 4.53 -36.47
C ALA A 18 -16.02 4.54 -34.97
N SER A 19 -16.68 5.35 -34.15
CA SER A 19 -16.42 5.39 -32.71
C SER A 19 -16.88 4.12 -31.97
N VAL A 20 -17.98 3.49 -32.40
CA VAL A 20 -18.46 2.24 -31.77
C VAL A 20 -17.50 1.07 -32.04
N CYS A 21 -16.90 0.99 -33.22
CA CYS A 21 -15.95 -0.08 -33.57
C CYS A 21 -14.63 -0.07 -32.78
N VAL A 22 -14.27 1.04 -32.11
CA VAL A 22 -12.98 1.14 -31.39
C VAL A 22 -13.03 0.59 -29.96
N HIS A 23 -14.20 0.16 -29.48
CA HIS A 23 -14.36 -0.37 -28.12
C HIS A 23 -14.26 -1.90 -28.12
N SER A 24 -13.09 -2.45 -28.46
CA SER A 24 -12.82 -3.87 -28.25
C SER A 24 -12.49 -4.10 -26.77
N ALA A 25 -13.52 -4.28 -25.94
CA ALA A 25 -13.34 -4.83 -24.61
C ALA A 25 -12.93 -6.31 -24.74
N LEU A 26 -12.10 -6.80 -23.81
CA LEU A 26 -11.71 -8.20 -23.75
C LEU A 26 -12.94 -9.03 -23.36
N TYR A 27 -13.19 -10.14 -24.06
CA TYR A 27 -14.27 -11.05 -23.69
C TYR A 27 -13.92 -11.81 -22.40
N GLU A 28 -14.94 -12.33 -21.69
CA GLU A 28 -14.74 -13.06 -20.43
C GLU A 28 -13.82 -14.28 -20.58
N ASP A 29 -13.93 -14.99 -21.69
CA ASP A 29 -13.11 -16.15 -22.05
C ASP A 29 -11.68 -15.78 -22.44
N GLN A 30 -11.40 -14.49 -22.62
CA GLN A 30 -10.09 -13.98 -23.03
C GLN A 30 -9.23 -13.46 -21.87
N ILE A 31 -9.78 -13.40 -20.65
CA ILE A 31 -9.05 -13.01 -19.44
C ILE A 31 -7.95 -14.04 -19.14
N GLY A 32 -6.71 -13.60 -18.97
CA GLY A 32 -5.54 -14.41 -18.70
C GLY A 32 -4.84 -15.00 -19.93
N LEU A 33 -5.42 -14.86 -21.14
CA LEU A 33 -4.84 -15.40 -22.38
C LEU A 33 -3.88 -14.41 -23.06
N PHE A 34 -4.21 -13.12 -23.04
CA PHE A 34 -3.49 -12.08 -23.79
C PHE A 34 -2.99 -10.93 -22.91
N ASP A 35 -3.41 -10.88 -21.65
CA ASP A 35 -2.95 -9.93 -20.65
C ASP A 35 -1.83 -10.52 -19.79
N TRP A 36 -0.93 -9.65 -19.36
CA TRP A 36 0.09 -9.96 -18.38
C TRP A 36 0.01 -8.91 -17.27
N HIS A 37 0.11 -9.36 -16.02
CA HIS A 37 0.10 -8.48 -14.87
C HIS A 37 1.33 -8.77 -14.01
N ARG A 38 2.10 -7.74 -13.69
CA ARG A 38 3.24 -7.83 -12.76
C ARG A 38 2.99 -6.93 -11.58
N GLU A 39 2.97 -7.52 -10.40
CA GLU A 39 2.75 -6.81 -9.14
C GLU A 39 4.04 -6.22 -8.61
N GLY A 40 4.50 -5.13 -9.24
CA GLY A 40 5.62 -4.35 -8.75
C GLY A 40 5.28 -3.65 -7.43
N LEU A 41 6.21 -3.69 -6.47
CA LEU A 41 6.09 -2.97 -5.19
C LEU A 41 6.85 -1.65 -5.18
N GLY A 42 7.66 -1.37 -6.20
CA GLY A 42 8.61 -0.26 -6.21
C GLY A 42 9.90 -0.57 -5.43
N GLU A 43 10.68 0.47 -5.14
CA GLU A 43 11.91 0.35 -4.36
C GLU A 43 11.59 0.10 -2.88
N VAL A 44 12.00 -1.06 -2.35
CA VAL A 44 11.79 -1.44 -0.95
C VAL A 44 12.67 -0.57 -0.04
N THR A 45 12.03 0.11 0.92
CA THR A 45 12.71 0.95 1.92
C THR A 45 12.86 0.24 3.25
N HIS A 46 11.87 -0.57 3.63
CA HIS A 46 11.87 -1.33 4.87
C HIS A 46 11.39 -2.76 4.63
N ALA A 47 11.97 -3.70 5.36
CA ALA A 47 11.61 -5.10 5.30
C ALA A 47 11.68 -5.72 6.70
N VAL A 48 10.68 -6.52 7.06
CA VAL A 48 10.63 -7.22 8.35
C VAL A 48 10.25 -8.68 8.15
N PHE A 49 11.00 -9.55 8.81
CA PHE A 49 10.74 -10.98 8.88
C PHE A 49 10.17 -11.32 10.27
N PRO A 50 9.03 -12.02 10.33
CA PRO A 50 8.50 -12.53 11.60
C PRO A 50 9.42 -13.54 12.27
N SER A 51 9.25 -13.72 13.58
CA SER A 51 9.95 -14.76 14.30
C SER A 51 9.61 -16.16 13.75
N LYS A 52 10.65 -16.98 13.55
CA LYS A 52 10.50 -18.39 13.11
C LYS A 52 9.67 -19.23 14.08
N ASN A 53 9.56 -18.80 15.34
CA ASN A 53 8.78 -19.47 16.38
C ASN A 53 7.30 -19.10 16.37
N SER A 54 6.84 -18.29 15.41
CA SER A 54 5.42 -17.94 15.30
C SER A 54 4.58 -19.19 15.04
N LYS A 55 3.52 -19.36 15.82
CA LYS A 55 2.62 -20.54 15.73
C LYS A 55 1.86 -20.59 14.41
N ASP A 56 1.69 -19.45 13.75
CA ASP A 56 1.00 -19.36 12.45
C ASP A 56 1.99 -19.51 11.30
N VAL A 57 1.79 -20.57 10.49
CA VAL A 57 2.61 -20.87 9.32
C VAL A 57 2.53 -19.78 8.26
N LYS A 58 1.37 -19.11 8.14
CA LYS A 58 1.19 -18.00 7.19
C LYS A 58 1.99 -16.76 7.59
N VAL A 59 2.40 -16.67 8.85
CA VAL A 59 3.20 -15.57 9.38
C VAL A 59 4.68 -15.95 9.37
N SER A 60 5.04 -17.14 9.82
CA SER A 60 6.45 -17.57 9.89
C SER A 60 7.14 -17.65 8.52
N LYS A 61 6.38 -17.80 7.44
CA LYS A 61 6.87 -17.79 6.05
C LYS A 61 6.69 -16.45 5.33
N ALA A 62 6.23 -15.41 6.02
CA ALA A 62 5.98 -14.11 5.43
C ALA A 62 7.21 -13.21 5.43
N LEU A 63 7.25 -12.28 4.48
CA LEU A 63 8.11 -11.12 4.45
C LEU A 63 7.23 -9.89 4.30
N TYR A 64 7.27 -8.97 5.26
CA TYR A 64 6.54 -7.70 5.17
C TYR A 64 7.46 -6.61 4.66
N VAL A 65 7.00 -5.84 3.68
CA VAL A 65 7.80 -4.79 3.04
C VAL A 65 7.04 -3.48 2.96
N ALA A 66 7.77 -2.39 3.13
CA ALA A 66 7.34 -1.04 2.80
C ALA A 66 8.23 -0.51 1.67
N SER A 67 7.65 0.26 0.75
CA SER A 67 8.37 0.82 -0.40
C SER A 67 8.27 2.34 -0.48
N ARG A 68 9.14 2.94 -1.30
CA ARG A 68 9.10 4.38 -1.63
C ARG A 68 7.84 4.78 -2.41
N ALA A 69 7.16 3.82 -3.04
CA ALA A 69 5.88 4.03 -3.69
C ALA A 69 4.70 3.97 -2.69
N ASN A 70 4.97 4.07 -1.39
CA ASN A 70 4.00 4.00 -0.30
C ASN A 70 3.19 2.70 -0.30
N VAL A 71 3.82 1.61 -0.73
CA VAL A 71 3.21 0.29 -0.72
C VAL A 71 3.62 -0.45 0.53
N LEU A 72 2.65 -0.90 1.32
CA LEU A 72 2.81 -1.91 2.35
C LEU A 72 2.36 -3.26 1.77
N ALA A 73 3.19 -4.29 1.84
CA ALA A 73 2.83 -5.60 1.32
C ALA A 73 3.33 -6.76 2.17
N LYS A 74 2.63 -7.88 2.05
CA LYS A 74 3.09 -9.20 2.48
C LYS A 74 3.49 -10.02 1.27
N LEU A 75 4.66 -10.61 1.38
CA LEU A 75 5.22 -11.54 0.41
C LEU A 75 5.40 -12.91 1.04
N ASP A 76 5.27 -13.97 0.24
CA ASP A 76 5.80 -15.27 0.61
C ASP A 76 7.34 -15.23 0.52
N SER A 77 8.02 -15.57 1.62
CA SER A 77 9.49 -15.45 1.74
C SER A 77 10.27 -16.35 0.77
N LYS A 78 9.65 -17.40 0.22
CA LYS A 78 10.30 -18.37 -0.66
C LYS A 78 10.08 -18.03 -2.13
N THR A 79 8.87 -17.66 -2.49
CA THR A 79 8.43 -17.41 -3.87
C THR A 79 8.41 -15.93 -4.24
N SER A 80 8.47 -15.05 -3.23
CA SER A 80 8.28 -13.61 -3.39
C SER A 80 6.93 -13.22 -4.01
N ALA A 81 5.95 -14.14 -3.99
CA ALA A 81 4.59 -13.86 -4.42
C ALA A 81 3.93 -12.88 -3.44
N VAL A 82 3.21 -11.88 -3.97
CA VAL A 82 2.44 -10.93 -3.18
C VAL A 82 1.18 -11.63 -2.67
N GLU A 83 1.00 -11.70 -1.35
CA GLU A 83 -0.21 -12.27 -0.74
C GLU A 83 -1.27 -11.19 -0.49
N TRP A 84 -0.84 -10.01 -0.05
CA TRP A 84 -1.69 -8.82 0.02
C TRP A 84 -0.82 -7.56 -0.08
N ARG A 85 -1.42 -6.46 -0.56
CA ARG A 85 -0.76 -5.15 -0.66
C ARG A 85 -1.74 -4.01 -0.43
N HIS A 86 -1.22 -2.90 0.08
CA HIS A 86 -1.91 -1.64 0.28
C HIS A 86 -1.05 -0.50 -0.25
N VAL A 87 -1.64 0.37 -1.07
CA VAL A 87 -1.03 1.65 -1.44
C VAL A 87 -1.59 2.68 -0.48
N LEU A 88 -0.72 3.23 0.36
CA LEU A 88 -1.12 4.16 1.40
C LEU A 88 -1.12 5.61 0.87
N PRO A 89 -2.07 6.46 1.29
CA PRO A 89 -2.23 7.81 0.76
C PRO A 89 -1.18 8.81 1.26
N GLU A 90 -0.36 8.44 2.25
CA GLU A 90 0.67 9.30 2.86
C GLU A 90 1.82 9.61 1.91
N SER A 91 2.71 10.53 2.32
CA SER A 91 3.91 10.84 1.55
C SER A 91 4.99 9.76 1.69
N SER A 92 5.16 9.18 2.88
CA SER A 92 6.17 8.15 3.14
C SER A 92 5.79 7.21 4.28
N ILE A 93 6.19 5.94 4.15
CA ILE A 93 6.25 4.99 5.26
C ILE A 93 7.65 5.10 5.87
N ASP A 94 7.72 5.62 7.09
CA ASP A 94 8.97 5.96 7.77
C ASP A 94 9.47 4.83 8.67
N ALA A 95 8.58 3.95 9.12
CA ALA A 95 8.95 2.76 9.87
C ALA A 95 7.97 1.60 9.65
N LEU A 96 8.50 0.40 9.72
CA LEU A 96 7.78 -0.86 9.65
C LEU A 96 8.24 -1.77 10.80
N HIS A 97 7.30 -2.30 11.58
CA HIS A 97 7.62 -3.20 12.68
C HIS A 97 6.66 -4.39 12.70
N PHE A 98 7.18 -5.57 13.06
CA PHE A 98 6.36 -6.76 13.27
C PHE A 98 6.18 -7.01 14.77
N ALA A 99 4.94 -7.06 15.22
CA ALA A 99 4.59 -7.35 16.60
C ALA A 99 4.19 -8.83 16.75
N ASP A 100 5.11 -9.63 17.31
CA ASP A 100 4.95 -11.07 17.49
C ASP A 100 3.73 -11.44 18.35
N SER A 101 3.43 -10.67 19.40
CA SER A 101 2.37 -10.97 20.37
C SER A 101 0.97 -11.07 19.76
N HIS A 102 0.70 -10.27 18.73
CA HIS A 102 -0.60 -10.18 18.07
C HIS A 102 -0.56 -10.59 16.60
N ALA A 103 0.54 -11.17 16.12
CA ALA A 103 0.75 -11.49 14.70
C ALA A 103 0.30 -10.33 13.79
N SER A 104 0.91 -9.17 14.01
CA SER A 104 0.46 -7.91 13.40
C SER A 104 1.64 -7.08 12.94
N VAL A 105 1.39 -6.18 12.00
CA VAL A 105 2.39 -5.26 11.46
C VAL A 105 1.99 -3.85 11.87
N VAL A 106 2.96 -3.06 12.32
CA VAL A 106 2.77 -1.65 12.67
C VAL A 106 3.54 -0.79 11.67
N THR A 107 2.88 0.22 11.13
CA THR A 107 3.50 1.23 10.25
C THR A 107 3.44 2.60 10.90
N LEU A 108 4.53 3.35 10.77
CA LEU A 108 4.57 4.80 11.01
C LEU A 108 4.73 5.50 9.67
N SER A 109 3.89 6.50 9.42
CA SER A 109 3.90 7.24 8.16
C SER A 109 3.73 8.73 8.41
N THR A 110 4.49 9.56 7.70
CA THR A 110 4.34 11.01 7.75
C THR A 110 3.25 11.43 6.77
N SER A 111 2.24 12.14 7.28
CA SER A 111 1.20 12.77 6.47
C SER A 111 1.36 14.29 6.51
N THR A 112 1.51 14.90 5.33
CA THR A 112 1.63 16.36 5.18
C THR A 112 0.27 17.07 5.05
N ASN A 113 -0.84 16.33 5.03
CA ASN A 113 -2.19 16.85 4.79
C ASN A 113 -3.23 16.13 5.67
N ASN A 114 -3.04 16.15 6.98
CA ASN A 114 -4.03 15.55 7.88
C ASN A 114 -5.25 16.46 8.00
N ALA A 115 -6.46 15.95 7.73
CA ALA A 115 -7.70 16.71 7.86
C ALA A 115 -7.95 17.24 9.29
N LEU A 116 -7.30 16.66 10.30
CA LEU A 116 -7.41 17.06 11.71
C LEU A 116 -6.37 18.11 12.14
N THR A 117 -5.26 18.27 11.40
CA THR A 117 -4.16 19.17 11.79
C THR A 117 -3.63 19.94 10.59
N THR A 118 -3.56 21.28 10.68
CA THR A 118 -2.99 22.17 9.64
C THR A 118 -1.48 21.97 9.40
N GLY A 119 -0.88 20.89 9.87
CA GLY A 119 0.54 20.59 9.75
C GLY A 119 0.81 19.09 9.65
N ASN A 120 2.09 18.72 9.64
CA ASN A 120 2.52 17.33 9.56
C ASN A 120 1.98 16.53 10.75
N ALA A 121 1.54 15.30 10.48
CA ALA A 121 1.14 14.34 11.49
C ALA A 121 1.82 13.00 11.22
N THR A 122 2.10 12.26 12.29
CA THR A 122 2.52 10.87 12.17
C THR A 122 1.29 9.99 12.28
N VAL A 123 0.96 9.29 11.20
CA VAL A 123 -0.10 8.29 11.16
C VAL A 123 0.49 6.97 11.64
N VAL A 124 -0.14 6.37 12.64
CA VAL A 124 0.22 5.05 13.15
C VAL A 124 -0.91 4.10 12.81
N ARG A 125 -0.57 2.97 12.17
CA ARG A 125 -1.53 1.92 11.84
C ARG A 125 -1.04 0.57 12.31
N GLN A 126 -1.96 -0.25 12.78
CA GLN A 126 -1.74 -1.66 13.01
C GLN A 126 -2.57 -2.49 12.03
N TRP A 127 -1.93 -3.48 11.44
CA TRP A 127 -2.49 -4.34 10.41
C TRP A 127 -2.47 -5.80 10.86
N ASP A 128 -3.52 -6.53 10.54
CA ASP A 128 -3.56 -7.99 10.64
C ASP A 128 -2.52 -8.56 9.68
N ALA A 129 -1.52 -9.27 10.20
CA ALA A 129 -0.40 -9.70 9.37
C ALA A 129 -0.82 -10.81 8.38
N VAL A 130 -1.83 -11.60 8.71
CA VAL A 130 -2.27 -12.72 7.89
C VAL A 130 -3.07 -12.23 6.68
N TYR A 131 -4.06 -11.37 6.92
CA TYR A 131 -5.06 -10.97 5.93
C TYR A 131 -4.90 -9.52 5.45
N GLY A 132 -3.97 -8.76 6.03
CA GLY A 132 -3.72 -7.36 5.65
C GLY A 132 -4.85 -6.41 6.03
N ARG A 133 -5.76 -6.79 6.93
CA ARG A 133 -6.85 -5.90 7.37
C ARG A 133 -6.31 -4.81 8.28
N LEU A 134 -6.76 -3.58 8.11
CA LEU A 134 -6.49 -2.52 9.08
C LEU A 134 -7.21 -2.85 10.40
N LEU A 135 -6.46 -2.95 11.50
CA LEU A 135 -7.02 -3.19 12.83
C LEU A 135 -7.39 -1.88 13.52
N TRP A 136 -6.51 -0.89 13.46
CA TRP A 136 -6.78 0.47 13.92
C TRP A 136 -5.80 1.46 13.28
N GLU A 137 -6.18 2.73 13.33
CA GLU A 137 -5.40 3.89 12.90
C GLU A 137 -5.50 4.98 13.97
N THR A 138 -4.39 5.69 14.23
CA THR A 138 -4.40 6.93 15.02
C THR A 138 -3.42 7.95 14.44
N ASN A 139 -3.70 9.22 14.71
CA ASN A 139 -2.88 10.33 14.26
C ASN A 139 -2.19 10.95 15.47
N LEU A 140 -0.87 10.99 15.45
CA LEU A 140 -0.05 11.69 16.43
C LEU A 140 0.32 13.06 15.87
N PRO A 141 0.13 14.15 16.64
CA PRO A 141 0.65 15.45 16.23
C PRO A 141 2.16 15.35 16.06
N ALA A 142 2.71 15.93 14.99
CA ALA A 142 4.16 15.99 14.83
C ALA A 142 4.74 16.75 16.03
N SER A 143 5.49 16.06 16.90
CA SER A 143 6.16 16.74 18.01
C SER A 143 7.29 17.59 17.42
N SER A 144 7.37 18.85 17.83
CA SER A 144 8.61 19.60 17.67
C SER A 144 9.68 18.84 18.46
N SER A 145 10.67 18.27 17.77
CA SER A 145 11.71 17.45 18.37
C SER A 145 12.42 18.19 19.52
N SER A 146 11.98 17.98 20.76
CA SER A 146 12.81 18.29 21.93
C SER A 146 13.75 17.09 22.09
N SER A 147 15.03 17.31 21.77
CA SER A 147 16.06 16.29 21.97
C SER A 147 16.17 15.98 23.46
N SER A 148 15.49 14.93 23.95
CA SER A 148 15.78 14.39 25.27
C SER A 148 16.84 13.30 25.10
N SER A 149 18.03 13.55 25.64
CA SER A 149 19.12 12.58 25.67
C SER A 149 18.72 11.42 26.58
N PHE A 150 18.43 10.26 26.00
CA PHE A 150 18.28 9.01 26.74
C PHE A 150 19.65 8.52 27.21
N ALA A 151 20.12 9.02 28.36
CA ALA A 151 21.26 8.43 29.06
C ALA A 151 21.19 8.72 30.56
N LYS A 152 20.51 7.85 31.30
CA LYS A 152 20.95 7.52 32.66
C LYS A 152 20.63 6.06 32.94
N VAL A 153 21.59 5.20 32.66
CA VAL A 153 21.60 3.82 33.16
C VAL A 153 21.78 3.91 34.68
N HIS A 154 20.77 3.49 35.43
CA HIS A 154 20.90 3.27 36.87
C HIS A 154 21.34 1.82 37.08
N GLU A 155 22.63 1.61 37.34
CA GLU A 155 23.14 0.32 37.82
C GLU A 155 22.71 0.17 39.28
N VAL A 156 21.80 -0.77 39.56
CA VAL A 156 21.44 -1.16 40.93
C VAL A 156 22.38 -2.31 41.31
N ARG A 157 23.38 -2.02 42.15
CA ARG A 157 24.19 -3.05 42.80
C ARG A 157 23.38 -3.56 43.99
N GLY A 158 23.08 -4.86 44.00
CA GLY A 158 22.47 -5.51 45.15
C GLY A 158 23.45 -5.55 46.32
N GLU A 159 22.93 -5.29 47.52
CA GLU A 159 23.58 -5.63 48.79
C GLU A 159 23.39 -7.12 49.11
#